data_AF-A0A1X7IKN4-F1
#
_entry.id   AF-A0A1X7IKN4-F1
#
_cell.length_a   1.000
_cell.length_b   1.000
_cell.length_c   1.000
_cell.angle_alpha   90.00
_cell.angle_beta   90.00
_cell.angle_gamma   90.00
#
_symmetry.space_group_name_H-M   'P 1'
#
loop_
_entity.id
_entity.type
_entity.pdbx_description
1 polymer ?
#
loop_
_entity_poly.entity_id
_entity_poly.type
_entity_poly.pdbx_seq_one_letter_code
_entity_poly.pdbx_strand_id
1 'polypeptide(L)' 'MKTKVKLLASLKIWMAIYPSITAFLFLFGNQLATLPLYLRTLVLTLVLVPWIVFVGVPFIDTLMKKMQRKNE' A
#
# COMPACT_ATOMS: atom_id res chain seq x y z
N MET A 1 15.97 -12.29 -17.29
CA MET A 1 15.53 -12.71 -15.93
C MET A 1 15.36 -11.54 -14.95
N LYS A 2 16.24 -10.53 -14.92
CA LYS A 2 16.16 -9.39 -13.98
C LYS A 2 14.86 -8.56 -14.05
N THR A 3 14.27 -8.39 -15.23
CA THR A 3 13.04 -7.59 -15.42
C THR A 3 11.80 -8.25 -14.82
N LYS A 4 11.64 -9.57 -14.99
CA LYS A 4 10.49 -10.31 -14.44
C LYS A 4 10.43 -10.21 -12.91
N VAL A 5 11.58 -10.34 -12.25
CA VAL A 5 11.68 -10.23 -10.77
C VAL A 5 11.33 -8.83 -10.30
N LYS A 6 11.82 -7.78 -10.97
CA LYS A 6 11.47 -6.39 -10.66
C LYS A 6 9.97 -6.11 -10.84
N LEU A 7 9.37 -6.65 -11.90
CA LEU A 7 7.96 -6.46 -12.22
C LEU A 7 7.05 -7.10 -11.17
N LEU A 8 7.37 -8.33 -10.74
CA LEU A 8 6.65 -8.97 -9.63
C LEU A 8 6.79 -8.18 -8.34
N ALA A 9 7.99 -7.70 -7.99
CA ALA A 9 8.20 -6.88 -6.80
C ALA A 9 7.36 -5.58 -6.84
N SER A 10 7.33 -4.88 -7.99
CA SER A 10 6.49 -3.70 -8.15
C SER A 10 5.00 -4.00 -8.03
N LEU A 11 4.53 -5.14 -8.57
CA LEU A 11 3.12 -5.54 -8.45
C LEU A 11 2.75 -5.86 -7.00
N LYS A 12 3.63 -6.52 -6.24
CA LYS A 12 3.42 -6.78 -4.80
C LYS A 12 3.23 -5.48 -4.03
N ILE A 13 4.12 -4.52 -4.25
CA ILE A 13 4.06 -3.21 -3.61
C ILE A 13 2.79 -2.46 -4.04
N TRP A 14 2.43 -2.51 -5.33
CA TRP A 14 1.21 -1.90 -5.85
C TRP A 14 -0.06 -2.46 -5.20
N MET A 15 -0.14 -3.79 -5.01
CA MET A 15 -1.24 -4.44 -4.31
C MET A 15 -1.37 -4.01 -2.84
N ALA A 16 -0.28 -3.56 -2.20
CA ALA A 16 -0.36 -2.96 -0.87
C ALA A 16 -0.76 -1.48 -0.92
N ILE A 17 -0.18 -0.70 -1.84
CA ILE A 17 -0.36 0.76 -1.93
C ILE A 17 -1.78 1.13 -2.31
N TYR A 18 -2.29 0.63 -3.45
CA TYR A 18 -3.56 1.10 -4.02
C TYR A 18 -4.77 0.93 -3.07
N PRO A 19 -5.00 -0.24 -2.46
CA PRO A 19 -6.08 -0.39 -1.49
C PRO A 19 -5.84 0.41 -0.21
N SER A 20 -4.58 0.58 0.22
CA SER A 20 -4.26 1.41 1.38
C SER A 20 -4.59 2.88 1.11
N ILE A 21 -4.19 3.45 -0.02
CA ILE A 21 -4.55 4.83 -0.41
C ILE A 21 -6.07 4.97 -0.42
N THR A 22 -6.77 4.03 -1.06
CA THR A 22 -8.23 4.08 -1.17
C THR A 22 -8.89 4.03 0.20
N ALA A 23 -8.47 3.13 1.08
CA ALA A 23 -8.99 3.02 2.44
C ALA A 23 -8.72 4.30 3.26
N PHE A 24 -7.51 4.85 3.20
CA PHE A 24 -7.17 6.07 3.91
C PHE A 24 -7.94 7.28 3.38
N LEU A 25 -8.09 7.40 2.06
CA LEU A 25 -8.91 8.45 1.45
C LEU A 25 -10.40 8.29 1.79
N PHE A 26 -10.89 7.05 1.88
CA PHE A 26 -12.27 6.79 2.29
C PHE A 26 -12.51 7.16 3.76
N LEU A 27 -11.57 6.84 4.65
CA LEU A 27 -11.69 7.10 6.10
C LEU A 27 -11.41 8.55 6.48
N PHE A 28 -10.42 9.19 5.85
CA PHE A 28 -9.89 10.51 6.23
C PHE A 28 -10.12 11.60 5.17
N GLY A 29 -10.66 11.26 4.00
CA GLY A 29 -10.77 12.18 2.86
C GLY A 29 -11.59 13.42 3.14
N ASN A 30 -12.68 13.29 3.91
CA ASN A 30 -13.54 14.41 4.29
C ASN A 30 -12.82 15.38 5.25
N GLN A 31 -12.10 14.86 6.24
CA GLN A 31 -11.32 15.67 7.18
C GLN A 31 -10.18 16.38 6.45
N LEU A 32 -9.50 15.67 5.55
CA LEU A 32 -8.40 16.20 4.74
C LEU A 32 -8.85 17.18 3.66
N ALA A 33 -10.12 17.19 3.25
CA ALA A 33 -10.63 18.08 2.20
C ALA A 33 -10.60 19.56 2.60
N THR A 34 -10.54 19.86 3.89
CA THR A 34 -10.41 21.23 4.41
C THR A 34 -9.00 21.80 4.25
N LEU A 35 -8.00 20.96 4.01
CA LEU A 35 -6.61 21.35 3.87
C LEU A 35 -6.26 21.64 2.40
N PRO A 36 -5.36 22.61 2.13
CA PRO A 36 -4.72 22.76 0.83
C PRO A 36 -4.09 21.43 0.36
N LEU A 37 -4.10 21.21 -0.96
CA LEU A 37 -3.65 19.95 -1.58
C LEU A 37 -2.29 19.47 -1.08
N TYR A 38 -1.32 20.38 -0.94
CA TYR A 38 0.03 20.03 -0.49
C TYR A 38 0.06 19.56 0.97
N LEU A 39 -0.70 20.19 1.88
CA LEU A 39 -0.81 19.77 3.29
C LEU A 39 -1.56 18.45 3.42
N ARG A 40 -2.66 18.30 2.68
CA ARG A 40 -3.40 17.03 2.60
C ARG A 40 -2.49 15.89 2.16
N THR A 41 -1.69 16.11 1.13
CA THR A 41 -0.75 15.10 0.60
C THR A 41 0.35 14.78 1.61
N LEU A 42 0.87 15.80 2.31
CA LEU A 42 1.87 15.60 3.36
C LEU A 42 1.32 14.73 4.51
N VAL A 43 0.15 15.08 5.05
CA VAL A 43 -0.48 14.31 6.14
C VAL A 43 -0.79 12.88 5.70
N LEU A 44 -1.36 12.73 4.49
CA LEU A 44 -1.67 11.41 3.96
C LEU A 44 -0.40 10.54 3.83
N THR A 45 0.68 11.08 3.26
CA THR A 45 1.92 10.32 3.05
C THR A 45 2.67 10.03 4.35
N LEU A 46 2.64 10.93 5.33
CA LEU A 46 3.24 10.71 6.66
C LEU A 46 2.64 9.50 7.38
N VAL A 47 1.36 9.22 7.20
CA VAL A 47 0.73 8.04 7.80
C VAL A 47 0.80 6.83 6.89
N LEU A 48 0.58 7.03 5.59
CA LEU A 48 0.52 5.95 4.62
C LEU A 48 1.87 5.25 4.44
N VAL A 49 2.99 5.98 4.43
CA VAL A 49 4.32 5.37 4.21
C VAL A 49 4.69 4.41 5.34
N PRO A 50 4.65 4.79 6.63
CA PRO A 50 4.85 3.84 7.73
C PRO A 50 3.86 2.67 7.68
N TRP A 51 2.58 2.93 7.40
CA TRP A 51 1.57 1.88 7.26
C TRP A 51 1.96 0.82 6.23
N ILE A 52 2.41 1.25 5.05
CA ILE A 52 2.76 0.34 3.96
C ILE A 52 4.04 -0.44 4.28
N VAL A 53 5.05 0.22 4.88
CA VAL A 53 6.33 -0.42 5.21
C VAL A 53 6.15 -1.47 6.30
N PHE A 54 5.42 -1.15 7.37
CA PHE A 54 5.31 -2.01 8.55
C PHE A 54 4.13 -2.99 8.50
N VAL A 55 3.07 -2.67 7.76
CA VAL A 55 1.84 -3.49 7.72
C VAL A 55 1.53 -3.95 6.30
N GLY A 56 1.38 -3.03 5.34
CA GLY A 56 0.90 -3.33 4.00
C GLY A 56 1.76 -4.36 3.25
N VAL A 57 3.06 -4.10 3.10
CA VAL A 57 3.99 -4.99 2.38
C VAL A 57 4.15 -6.34 3.11
N PRO A 58 4.42 -6.39 4.44
CA PRO A 58 4.49 -7.65 5.17
C PRO A 58 3.20 -8.48 5.07
N PHE A 59 2.03 -7.83 5.11
CA PHE A 59 0.74 -8.51 4.97
C PHE A 59 0.61 -9.18 3.60
N ILE A 60 0.87 -8.45 2.51
CA ILE A 60 0.83 -9.02 1.14
C ILE A 60 1.83 -10.17 1.01
N ASP A 61 3.04 -10.04 1.57
CA ASP A 61 4.04 -11.11 1.56
C ASP A 61 3.54 -12.38 2.28
N THR A 62 2.89 -12.24 3.44
CA THR A 62 2.32 -13.39 4.16
C THR A 62 1.15 -14.02 3.41
N LEU A 63 0.29 -13.21 2.77
CA LEU A 63 -0.84 -13.69 2.00
C LEU A 63 -0.38 -14.51 0.79
N MET A 64 0.62 -14.01 0.05
CA MET A 64 1.18 -14.73 -1.09
C MET A 64 1.87 -16.03 -0.67
N LYS A 65 2.62 -16.04 0.44
CA LYS A 65 3.21 -17.27 0.99
C LYS A 65 2.13 -18.30 1.34
N LYS A 66 1.02 -17.87 1.96
CA LYS A 66 -0.12 -18.75 2.25
C LYS A 66 -0.78 -19.30 0.98
N MET A 67 -0.94 -18.48 -0.06
CA MET A 67 -1.51 -18.91 -1.33
C MET A 67 -0.62 -19.93 -2.06
N GLN A 68 0.70 -19.75 -2.03
CA GLN A 68 1.64 -20.73 -2.60
C GLN A 68 1.57 -22.07 -1.87
N ARG A 69 1.54 -22.06 -0.54
CA ARG A 69 1.45 -23.28 0.29
C ARG A 69 0.11 -24.01 0.16
N LYS A 70 -0.95 -23.35 -0.30
CA LYS A 70 -2.26 -23.97 -0.56
C LYS A 70 -2.31 -24.69 -1.92
N ASN A 71 -1.41 -24.35 -2.83
CA ASN A 71 -1.34 -24.92 -4.17
C ASN A 71 -0.33 -26.07 -4.31
N GLU A 72 0.38 -26.42 -3.23
CA GLU A 72 1.20 -27.64 -3.08
C GLU A 72 0.41 -28.68 -2.27
#